data_AF-A0A7V9RNE0-F1
#
_entry.id   AF-A0A7V9RNE0-F1
#
_cell.length_a   1.000
_cell.length_b   1.000
_cell.length_c   1.000
_cell.angle_alpha   90.00
_cell.angle_beta   90.00
_cell.angle_gamma   90.00
#
_symmetry.space_group_name_H-M   'P 1'
#
loop_
_entity.id
_entity.type
_entity.pdbx_description
1 polymer ?
#
loop_
_entity_poly.entity_id
_entity_poly.type
_entity_poly.pdbx_seq_one_letter_code
_entity_poly.pdbx_strand_id
1 'polypeptide(L)'
;MARGSNGPAQRDPDDIVVDIEATRDRLGGTIDTVIDRVNPKNIARRMLEDVKAHFVDDSGAVSAQKVAPVAGAVAAVAVFVVALRHFVGD
;
A
#
# COMPACT_ATOMS: atom_id res chain seq x y z
N MET A 1 -4.92 41.81 44.30
CA MET A 1 -4.40 40.61 43.62
C MET A 1 -4.60 40.80 42.12
N ALA A 2 -3.59 41.28 41.42
CA ALA A 2 -3.66 41.55 39.98
C ALA A 2 -3.16 40.32 39.22
N ARG A 3 -4.05 39.71 38.42
CA ARG A 3 -3.71 38.61 37.51
C ARG A 3 -3.10 39.25 36.25
N GLY A 4 -1.77 39.26 36.20
CA GLY A 4 -1.00 39.67 35.03
C GLY A 4 -1.22 38.69 33.89
N SER A 5 -1.65 39.24 32.76
CA SER A 5 -1.85 38.58 31.47
C SER A 5 -0.51 38.16 30.86
N ASN A 6 -0.18 36.87 30.90
CA ASN A 6 0.92 36.31 30.11
C ASN A 6 0.39 35.95 28.72
N GLY A 7 0.41 36.95 27.83
CA GLY A 7 0.22 36.75 26.39
C GLY A 7 1.42 36.02 25.77
N PRO A 8 1.31 35.58 24.51
CA PRO A 8 2.27 34.72 23.79
C PRO A 8 3.66 35.34 23.51
N ALA A 9 4.10 36.36 24.26
CA ALA A 9 5.27 37.18 23.95
C ALA A 9 6.48 36.98 24.89
N GLN A 10 6.51 35.93 25.71
CA GLN A 10 7.64 35.66 26.61
C GLN A 10 7.99 34.16 26.61
N ARG A 11 8.34 33.61 25.44
CA ARG A 11 9.18 32.41 25.37
C ARG A 11 10.58 32.87 25.06
N ASP A 12 11.55 32.40 25.84
CA ASP A 12 12.95 32.63 25.55
C ASP A 12 13.28 31.88 24.23
N PRO A 13 14.06 32.46 23.31
CA PRO A 13 14.50 31.75 22.10
C PRO A 13 15.06 30.34 22.39
N ASP A 14 15.71 30.17 23.54
CA ASP A 14 16.27 28.89 23.98
C ASP A 14 15.17 27.82 24.24
N ASP A 15 14.01 28.21 24.77
CA ASP A 15 12.88 27.31 24.97
C ASP A 15 12.35 26.77 23.64
N ILE A 16 12.37 27.60 22.58
CA ILE A 16 11.92 27.20 21.24
C ILE A 16 12.91 26.21 20.60
N VAL A 17 14.22 26.38 20.82
CA VAL A 17 15.25 25.45 20.32
C VAL A 17 15.08 24.07 20.94
N VAL A 18 14.86 24.00 22.26
CA VAL A 18 14.62 22.76 23.00
C VAL A 18 13.36 22.05 22.50
N ASP A 19 12.27 22.79 22.30
CA ASP A 19 11.02 22.22 21.76
C ASP A 19 11.20 21.68 20.33
N ILE A 20 12.01 22.35 19.50
CA ILE A 20 12.31 21.89 18.13
C ILE A 20 13.12 20.60 18.15
N GLU A 21 14.14 20.47 19.00
CA GLU A 21 14.91 19.23 19.14
C GLU A 21 14.04 18.07 19.64
N ALA A 22 13.26 18.30 20.69
CA ALA A 22 12.32 17.31 21.21
C ALA A 22 11.28 16.87 20.15
N THR A 23 10.84 17.81 19.29
CA THR A 23 9.92 17.51 18.19
C THR A 23 10.60 16.74 17.06
N ARG A 24 11.86 17.07 16.72
CA ARG A 24 12.66 16.36 15.71
C ARG A 24 12.92 14.91 16.09
N ASP A 25 13.24 14.65 17.35
CA ASP A 25 13.48 13.29 17.86
C ASP A 25 12.20 12.43 17.80
N ARG A 26 11.04 13.01 18.15
CA ARG A 26 9.74 12.34 18.01
C ARG A 26 9.40 12.07 16.54
N LEU A 27 9.74 12.98 15.64
CA LEU A 27 9.49 12.81 14.20
C LEU A 27 10.37 11.72 13.59
N GLY A 28 11.65 11.64 13.96
CA GLY A 28 12.57 10.58 13.53
C GLY A 28 12.03 9.18 13.86
N GLY A 29 11.59 8.96 15.10
CA GLY A 29 10.98 7.68 15.51
C GLY A 29 9.63 7.38 14.84
N THR A 30 8.89 8.41 14.42
CA THR A 30 7.59 8.27 13.73
C THR A 30 7.78 7.92 12.25
N ILE A 31 8.85 8.41 11.62
CA ILE A 31 9.15 8.11 10.21
C ILE A 31 9.49 6.63 10.02
N ASP A 32 10.30 6.05 10.90
CA ASP A 32 10.62 4.62 10.85
C ASP A 32 9.36 3.74 10.98
N THR A 33 8.42 4.14 11.84
CA THR A 33 7.14 3.44 11.99
C THR A 33 6.18 3.64 10.82
N VAL A 34 6.26 4.77 10.09
CA VAL A 34 5.53 4.92 8.83
C VAL A 34 6.11 3.95 7.80
N ILE A 35 7.43 3.90 7.62
CA ILE A 35 8.09 2.99 6.67
C ILE A 35 7.71 1.52 6.93
N ASP A 36 7.67 1.09 8.19
CA ASP A 36 7.25 -0.25 8.58
C ASP A 36 5.73 -0.49 8.44
N ARG A 37 4.92 0.56 8.42
CA ARG A 37 3.46 0.44 8.19
C ARG A 37 3.09 0.53 6.71
N VAL A 38 3.91 1.19 5.90
CA VAL A 38 3.91 1.10 4.43
C VAL A 38 4.76 -0.08 3.93
N ASN A 39 5.12 -1.02 4.82
CA ASN A 39 5.96 -2.15 4.45
C ASN A 39 5.29 -2.88 3.26
N PRO A 40 5.92 -2.85 2.08
CA PRO A 40 5.29 -3.20 0.81
C PRO A 40 4.73 -4.62 0.82
N LYS A 41 5.25 -5.51 1.67
CA LYS A 41 4.71 -6.85 1.90
C LYS A 41 3.24 -6.86 2.33
N ASN A 42 2.82 -5.94 3.21
CA ASN A 42 1.43 -5.89 3.68
C ASN A 42 0.49 -5.31 2.62
N ILE A 43 0.99 -4.37 1.81
CA ILE A 43 0.24 -3.82 0.67
C ILE A 43 0.10 -4.89 -0.43
N ALA A 44 1.18 -5.60 -0.75
CA ALA A 44 1.17 -6.69 -1.73
C ALA A 44 0.23 -7.83 -1.30
N ARG A 45 0.22 -8.20 -0.01
CA ARG A 45 -0.70 -9.21 0.52
C ARG A 45 -2.16 -8.81 0.36
N ARG A 46 -2.52 -7.58 0.73
CA ARG A 46 -3.89 -7.05 0.57
C ARG A 46 -4.31 -7.03 -0.89
N MET A 47 -3.43 -6.59 -1.77
CA MET A 47 -3.70 -6.59 -3.21
C MET A 47 -3.91 -8.02 -3.75
N LEU A 48 -3.16 -9.01 -3.25
CA LEU A 48 -3.34 -10.41 -3.62
C LEU A 48 -4.66 -10.98 -3.08
N GLU A 49 -5.06 -10.60 -1.88
CA GLU A 49 -6.33 -10.97 -1.25
C GLU A 49 -7.51 -10.37 -2.01
N ASP A 50 -7.45 -9.10 -2.40
CA ASP A 50 -8.47 -8.42 -3.21
C ASP A 50 -8.63 -9.10 -4.57
N VAL A 51 -7.52 -9.42 -5.25
CA VAL A 51 -7.56 -10.13 -6.53
C VAL A 51 -8.19 -11.52 -6.36
N LYS A 52 -7.83 -12.26 -5.31
CA LYS A 52 -8.43 -13.57 -5.03
C LYS A 52 -9.93 -13.46 -4.72
N ALA A 53 -10.35 -12.46 -3.96
CA ALA A 53 -11.74 -12.24 -3.61
C ALA A 53 -12.62 -12.07 -4.86
N HIS A 54 -12.09 -11.46 -5.92
CA HIS A 54 -12.81 -11.35 -7.19
C HIS A 54 -13.11 -12.70 -7.84
N PHE A 55 -12.28 -13.73 -7.66
CA PHE A 55 -12.47 -15.05 -8.28
C PHE A 55 -13.16 -16.07 -7.38
N VAL A 56 -13.45 -15.72 -6.13
CA VAL A 56 -14.11 -16.59 -5.14
C VAL A 56 -15.62 -16.27 -5.09
N ASP A 57 -16.45 -17.27 -4.77
CA ASP A 57 -17.89 -17.14 -4.55
C ASP A 57 -18.24 -16.98 -3.06
N ASP A 58 -19.53 -16.80 -2.74
CA ASP A 58 -20.02 -16.57 -1.37
C ASP A 58 -19.73 -17.74 -0.41
N SER A 59 -19.43 -18.93 -0.94
CA SER A 59 -19.07 -20.13 -0.17
C SER A 59 -17.57 -20.25 0.09
N GLY A 60 -16.75 -19.34 -0.45
CA GLY A 60 -15.30 -19.40 -0.36
C GLY A 60 -14.65 -20.30 -1.40
N ALA A 61 -15.42 -20.87 -2.34
CA ALA A 61 -14.90 -21.69 -3.43
C ALA A 61 -14.51 -20.85 -4.65
N VAL A 62 -13.58 -21.35 -5.46
CA VAL A 62 -13.19 -20.68 -6.71
C VAL A 62 -14.36 -20.74 -7.69
N SER A 63 -14.85 -19.57 -8.09
CA SER A 63 -15.99 -19.43 -8.98
C SER A 63 -15.61 -19.75 -10.42
N ALA A 64 -16.06 -20.90 -10.91
CA ALA A 64 -15.85 -21.32 -12.29
C ALA A 64 -16.38 -20.29 -13.30
N GLN A 65 -17.48 -19.60 -12.99
CA GLN A 65 -18.07 -18.57 -13.85
C GLN A 65 -17.15 -17.36 -14.04
N LYS A 66 -16.36 -17.00 -13.02
CA LYS A 66 -15.44 -15.86 -13.06
C LYS A 66 -14.07 -16.23 -13.64
N VAL A 67 -13.62 -17.47 -13.42
CA VAL A 67 -12.31 -17.96 -13.90
C VAL A 67 -12.36 -18.43 -15.36
N ALA A 68 -13.45 -19.07 -15.79
CA ALA A 68 -13.60 -19.62 -17.14
C ALA A 68 -13.29 -18.62 -18.28
N PRO A 69 -13.82 -17.38 -18.29
CA PRO A 69 -13.51 -16.44 -19.37
C PRO A 69 -12.03 -16.04 -19.42
N VAL A 70 -11.38 -15.88 -18.27
CA VAL A 70 -9.95 -15.54 -18.19
C VAL A 70 -9.09 -16.71 -18.67
N ALA A 71 -9.39 -17.92 -18.22
CA ALA A 71 -8.69 -19.13 -18.67
C ALA A 71 -8.84 -19.34 -20.18
N GLY A 72 -10.06 -19.14 -20.71
CA GLY A 72 -10.33 -19.22 -22.15
C GLY A 72 -9.52 -18.21 -22.96
N ALA A 73 -9.43 -16.96 -22.50
CA ALA A 73 -8.64 -15.93 -23.16
C ALA A 73 -7.15 -16.28 -23.20
N VAL A 74 -6.59 -16.74 -22.07
CA VAL A 74 -5.17 -17.17 -22.00
C VAL A 74 -4.90 -18.35 -22.93
N ALA A 75 -5.78 -19.34 -22.95
CA ALA A 75 -5.67 -20.49 -23.83
C ALA A 75 -5.72 -20.07 -25.31
N ALA A 76 -6.63 -19.16 -25.69
CA ALA A 76 -6.73 -18.65 -27.05
C ALA A 76 -5.46 -17.92 -27.49
N VAL A 77 -4.89 -17.07 -26.62
CA VAL A 77 -3.62 -16.39 -26.91
C VAL A 77 -2.48 -17.39 -27.06
N ALA A 78 -2.40 -18.40 -26.18
CA ALA A 78 -1.37 -19.43 -26.26
C ALA A 78 -1.45 -20.21 -27.59
N VAL A 79 -2.65 -20.63 -27.98
CA VAL A 79 -2.89 -21.31 -29.26
C VAL A 79 -2.50 -20.41 -30.43
N PHE A 80 -2.86 -19.13 -30.39
CA PHE A 80 -2.50 -18.17 -31.45
C PHE A 80 -0.98 -18.01 -31.58
N VAL A 81 -0.26 -17.87 -30.46
CA VAL A 81 1.21 -17.76 -30.46
C VAL A 81 1.85 -19.03 -31.01
N VAL A 82 1.36 -20.21 -30.64
CA VAL A 82 1.87 -21.49 -31.16
C VAL A 82 1.62 -21.60 -32.66
N ALA A 83 0.43 -21.23 -33.14
CA ALA A 83 0.12 -21.21 -34.57
C ALA A 83 1.07 -20.27 -35.33
N LEU A 84 1.29 -19.05 -34.84
CA LEU A 84 2.25 -18.12 -35.44
C LEU A 84 3.67 -18.69 -35.47
N ARG A 85 4.11 -19.35 -34.39
CA ARG A 85 5.43 -19.99 -34.33
C ARG A 85 5.56 -21.11 -35.36
N HIS A 86 4.49 -21.87 -35.59
CA HIS A 86 4.47 -22.91 -36.61
C HIS A 86 4.63 -22.30 -38.01
N PHE A 87 3.85 -21.28 -38.35
CA PHE A 87 3.90 -20.64 -39.68
C PHE A 87 5.19 -19.87 -40.00
N VAL A 88 5.94 -19.42 -39.00
CA VAL A 88 7.23 -18.71 -39.19
C VAL A 88 8.42 -19.67 -39.14
N GLY A 89 8.25 -20.85 -38.54
CA GLY A 89 9.30 -21.85 -38.37
C GLY A 89 9.37 -22.91 -39.48
N ASP A 90 8.33 -23.03 -40.30
CA ASP A 90 8.32 -23.79 -41.57
C ASP A 90 8.77 -22.90 -42.75
#